data_AF-A0A1V5QI80-F1
#
_entry.id   AF-A0A1V5QI80-F1
#
_cell.length_a   1.000
_cell.length_b   1.000
_cell.length_c   1.000
_cell.angle_alpha   90.00
_cell.angle_beta   90.00
_cell.angle_gamma   90.00
#
_symmetry.space_group_name_H-M   'P 1'
#
loop_
_entity.id
_entity.type
_entity.pdbx_description
1 polymer ?
#
loop_
_entity_poly.entity_id
_entity_poly.type
_entity_poly.pdbx_seq_one_letter_code
_entity_poly.pdbx_strand_id
1 'polypeptide(L)'
;MNNAMNRIAAAMLCALLTLAGAAQATDVTLNGPLTLAADLIFSTPTSHHLQGNGNTLTLNGYNILIGANATLYMIDVDINGVNGTNIRCLDATGTIVLQRVRYGMDGDYAFSIGSLRVASDSEIRGPYTFSFTSADNLDISSFARFRVPWGTTFIYDPVNDGRTNMVFEDRSAELYLDGGTFEAPADGVALTKGTLVIGNSVVIRNYDGATPNTNANKAITLGDGVNAANDMRVLTLPGARLQTEGYLHTRNVGP
;
A
#
# COMPACT_ATOMS: atom_id res chain seq x y z
N MET A 1 8.27 -33.08 -33.54
CA MET A 1 8.43 -33.53 -32.15
C MET A 1 9.20 -32.50 -31.31
N ASN A 2 8.79 -31.22 -31.35
CA ASN A 2 9.55 -30.09 -30.76
C ASN A 2 8.67 -29.19 -29.86
N ASN A 3 7.69 -29.75 -29.15
CA ASN A 3 6.77 -28.94 -28.30
C ASN A 3 6.59 -29.47 -26.87
N ALA A 4 7.36 -30.47 -26.44
CA ALA A 4 7.28 -31.01 -25.07
C ALA A 4 8.46 -30.61 -24.17
N MET A 5 9.59 -30.19 -24.73
CA MET A 5 10.80 -29.83 -23.96
C MET A 5 10.85 -28.38 -23.47
N ASN A 6 9.98 -27.48 -23.95
CA ASN A 6 9.90 -26.09 -23.48
C ASN A 6 8.80 -25.84 -22.42
N ARG A 7 8.10 -26.89 -21.97
CA ARG A 7 7.05 -26.78 -20.93
C ARG A 7 7.42 -27.46 -19.62
N ILE A 8 8.62 -28.03 -19.53
CA ILE A 8 9.12 -28.74 -18.34
C ILE A 8 10.09 -27.86 -17.52
N ALA A 9 10.49 -26.69 -18.02
CA ALA A 9 11.31 -25.72 -17.28
C ALA A 9 10.52 -24.83 -16.29
N ALA A 10 9.17 -24.80 -16.35
CA ALA A 10 8.35 -23.92 -15.51
C ALA A 10 7.56 -24.65 -14.41
N ALA A 11 7.48 -25.99 -14.45
CA ALA A 11 6.75 -26.78 -13.46
C ALA A 11 7.65 -27.43 -12.38
N MET A 12 8.98 -27.25 -12.48
CA MET A 12 9.97 -27.84 -11.57
C MET A 12 10.75 -26.79 -10.76
N LEU A 13 10.30 -25.53 -10.75
CA LEU A 13 10.82 -24.47 -9.87
C LEU A 13 9.95 -24.28 -8.62
N CYS A 14 9.01 -25.19 -8.36
CA CYS A 14 8.06 -25.11 -7.25
C CYS A 14 8.45 -25.97 -6.03
N ALA A 15 9.63 -26.62 -6.02
CA ALA A 15 10.05 -27.47 -4.89
C ALA A 15 11.57 -27.60 -4.68
N LEU A 16 12.40 -26.72 -5.26
CA LEU A 16 13.83 -26.68 -4.95
C LEU A 16 14.34 -25.23 -4.83
N LEU A 17 13.70 -24.46 -3.98
CA LEU A 17 14.36 -23.33 -3.30
C LEU A 17 14.57 -23.68 -1.83
N THR A 18 15.23 -24.81 -1.56
CA THR A 18 16.05 -24.96 -0.35
C THR A 18 17.36 -24.20 -0.60
N LEU A 19 17.30 -22.88 -0.70
CA LEU A 19 18.49 -22.04 -0.73
C LEU A 19 18.84 -21.68 0.71
N ALA A 20 19.82 -22.41 1.24
CA ALA A 20 20.65 -21.90 2.33
C ALA A 20 21.42 -20.70 1.78
N GLY A 21 20.85 -19.50 1.90
CA GLY A 21 21.39 -18.24 1.40
C GLY A 21 20.37 -17.42 0.62
N ALA A 22 20.49 -16.10 0.66
CA ALA A 22 19.61 -15.16 -0.04
C ALA A 22 19.56 -15.48 -1.55
N ALA A 23 18.37 -15.79 -2.05
CA ALA A 23 18.15 -16.12 -3.45
C ALA A 23 17.76 -14.86 -4.23
N GLN A 24 18.51 -14.50 -5.27
CA GLN A 24 18.03 -13.52 -6.24
C GLN A 24 16.91 -14.16 -7.07
N ALA A 25 15.73 -13.54 -7.06
CA ALA A 25 14.61 -13.94 -7.89
C ALA A 25 14.44 -12.96 -9.06
N THR A 26 14.13 -13.48 -10.24
CA THR A 26 13.70 -12.69 -11.39
C THR A 26 12.18 -12.56 -11.40
N ASP A 27 11.47 -13.69 -11.51
CA ASP A 27 10.02 -13.73 -11.34
C ASP A 27 9.66 -14.94 -10.48
N VAL A 28 8.58 -14.82 -9.70
CA VAL A 28 8.06 -15.87 -8.83
C VAL A 28 6.61 -16.12 -9.20
N THR A 29 6.26 -17.37 -9.48
CA THR A 29 4.88 -17.80 -9.71
C THR A 29 4.50 -18.87 -8.69
N LEU A 30 3.43 -18.62 -7.95
CA LEU A 30 2.89 -19.55 -6.97
C LEU A 30 1.95 -20.52 -7.69
N ASN A 31 2.26 -21.82 -7.61
CA ASN A 31 1.38 -22.90 -8.07
C ASN A 31 0.56 -23.52 -6.92
N GLY A 32 0.68 -22.95 -5.73
CA GLY A 32 0.06 -23.36 -4.48
C GLY A 32 0.52 -22.43 -3.36
N PRO A 33 -0.01 -22.60 -2.13
CA PRO A 33 0.49 -21.87 -0.97
C PRO A 33 2.00 -22.07 -0.77
N LEU A 34 2.72 -20.99 -0.48
CA LEU A 34 4.16 -21.00 -0.28
C LEU A 34 4.50 -20.39 1.09
N THR A 35 5.40 -21.02 1.84
CA THR A 35 6.02 -20.44 3.03
C THR A 35 7.49 -20.20 2.73
N LEU A 36 7.97 -18.98 2.98
CA LEU A 36 9.38 -18.65 2.79
C LEU A 36 10.25 -19.40 3.80
N ALA A 37 11.41 -19.86 3.32
CA ALA A 37 12.47 -20.46 4.12
C ALA A 37 13.78 -19.64 4.05
N ALA A 38 13.76 -18.53 3.30
CA ALA A 38 14.84 -17.58 3.11
C ALA A 38 14.26 -16.26 2.60
N ASP A 39 15.04 -15.18 2.67
CA ASP A 39 14.69 -13.90 2.07
C ASP A 39 14.54 -14.03 0.55
N LEU A 40 13.53 -13.35 0.00
CA LEU A 40 13.30 -13.21 -1.43
C LEU A 40 13.82 -11.84 -1.89
N ILE A 41 14.82 -11.83 -2.77
CA ILE A 41 15.50 -10.59 -3.18
C ILE A 41 15.33 -10.34 -4.67
N PHE A 42 14.75 -9.19 -5.02
CA PHE A 42 14.57 -8.69 -6.38
C PHE A 42 15.54 -7.53 -6.63
N SER A 43 16.80 -7.85 -6.95
CA SER A 43 17.89 -6.86 -6.95
C SER A 43 18.30 -6.32 -8.32
N THR A 44 17.81 -6.88 -9.43
CA THR A 44 18.16 -6.36 -10.76
C THR A 44 17.32 -5.11 -11.05
N PRO A 45 17.88 -4.07 -11.69
CA PRO A 45 17.20 -2.79 -11.93
C PRO A 45 16.19 -2.89 -13.08
N THR A 46 15.21 -3.78 -12.92
CA THR A 46 14.17 -4.12 -13.90
C THR A 46 12.83 -4.36 -13.21
N SER A 47 11.79 -4.60 -13.99
CA SER A 47 10.52 -5.09 -13.48
C SER A 47 10.59 -6.57 -13.13
N HIS A 48 9.94 -6.92 -12.03
CA HIS A 48 9.84 -8.25 -11.46
C HIS A 48 8.39 -8.56 -11.11
N HIS A 49 8.00 -9.82 -11.20
CA HIS A 49 6.64 -10.27 -10.93
C HIS A 49 6.61 -11.35 -9.86
N LEU A 50 5.80 -11.11 -8.82
CA LEU A 50 5.34 -12.12 -7.88
C LEU A 50 3.87 -12.41 -8.19
N GLN A 51 3.64 -13.47 -8.97
CA GLN A 51 2.33 -13.93 -9.41
C GLN A 51 1.77 -14.95 -8.41
N GLY A 52 0.81 -14.54 -7.58
CA GLY A 52 0.18 -15.39 -6.58
C GLY A 52 -0.80 -16.41 -7.15
N ASN A 53 -1.47 -16.10 -8.27
CA ASN A 53 -2.56 -16.92 -8.83
C ASN A 53 -3.64 -17.26 -7.77
N GLY A 54 -3.94 -16.33 -6.88
CA GLY A 54 -4.89 -16.48 -5.77
C GLY A 54 -4.36 -17.28 -4.59
N ASN A 55 -3.06 -17.65 -4.57
CA ASN A 55 -2.45 -18.39 -3.47
C ASN A 55 -1.93 -17.47 -2.36
N THR A 56 -1.62 -18.10 -1.23
CA THR A 56 -1.01 -17.45 -0.07
C THR A 56 0.52 -17.56 -0.10
N LEU A 57 1.21 -16.45 0.15
CA LEU A 57 2.62 -16.40 0.50
C LEU A 57 2.79 -16.08 1.98
N THR A 58 3.47 -16.93 2.75
CA THR A 58 3.75 -16.70 4.18
C THR A 58 5.20 -16.34 4.38
N LEU A 59 5.48 -15.19 5.00
CA LEU A 59 6.84 -14.68 5.20
C LEU A 59 7.64 -15.45 6.25
N ASN A 60 7.00 -15.97 7.31
CA ASN A 60 7.64 -16.80 8.34
C ASN A 60 8.97 -16.23 8.90
N GLY A 61 9.00 -14.92 9.16
CA GLY A 61 10.18 -14.20 9.66
C GLY A 61 11.21 -13.79 8.59
N TYR A 62 10.99 -14.15 7.33
CA TYR A 62 11.82 -13.73 6.19
C TYR A 62 11.29 -12.48 5.50
N ASN A 63 12.11 -11.92 4.61
CA ASN A 63 11.87 -10.64 3.97
C ASN A 63 11.62 -10.78 2.46
N ILE A 64 10.93 -9.80 1.89
CA ILE A 64 10.90 -9.49 0.47
C ILE A 64 11.65 -8.16 0.28
N LEU A 65 12.77 -8.20 -0.44
CA LEU A 65 13.68 -7.06 -0.62
C LEU A 65 13.72 -6.63 -2.07
N ILE A 66 13.46 -5.35 -2.33
CA ILE A 66 13.45 -4.75 -3.68
C ILE A 66 14.67 -3.85 -3.82
N GLY A 67 15.54 -4.15 -4.79
CA GLY A 67 16.79 -3.43 -5.01
C GLY A 67 16.63 -2.07 -5.71
N ALA A 68 17.76 -1.41 -5.90
CA ALA A 68 17.86 -0.14 -6.60
C ALA A 68 17.29 -0.22 -8.02
N ASN A 69 16.45 0.75 -8.39
CA ASN A 69 15.75 0.86 -9.68
C ASN A 69 14.94 -0.38 -10.08
N ALA A 70 14.64 -1.26 -9.13
CA ALA A 70 13.82 -2.44 -9.35
C ALA A 70 12.35 -2.10 -9.08
N THR A 71 11.45 -2.70 -9.85
CA THR A 71 10.00 -2.61 -9.60
C THR A 71 9.45 -4.00 -9.35
N LEU A 72 8.86 -4.25 -8.19
CA LEU A 72 8.17 -5.51 -7.90
C LEU A 72 6.66 -5.34 -8.06
N TYR A 73 6.08 -6.07 -9.02
CA TYR A 73 4.64 -6.25 -9.15
C TYR A 73 4.21 -7.46 -8.33
N MET A 74 3.46 -7.23 -7.25
CA MET A 74 2.78 -8.28 -6.51
C MET A 74 1.35 -8.40 -7.00
N ILE A 75 1.01 -9.57 -7.54
CA ILE A 75 -0.20 -9.76 -8.34
C ILE A 75 -0.98 -10.95 -7.80
N ASP A 76 -2.24 -10.72 -7.43
CA ASP A 76 -3.21 -11.76 -7.06
C ASP A 76 -2.69 -12.71 -5.98
N VAL A 77 -2.23 -12.13 -4.86
CA VAL A 77 -1.56 -12.85 -3.77
C VAL A 77 -2.06 -12.39 -2.39
N ASP A 78 -2.31 -13.36 -1.52
CA ASP A 78 -2.54 -13.13 -0.09
C ASP A 78 -1.18 -13.27 0.63
N ILE A 79 -0.61 -12.18 1.14
CA ILE A 79 0.68 -12.21 1.82
C ILE A 79 0.47 -12.19 3.33
N ASN A 80 0.90 -13.23 4.04
CA ASN A 80 0.76 -13.35 5.49
C ASN A 80 2.09 -13.14 6.21
N GLY A 81 2.00 -12.61 7.43
CA GLY A 81 3.17 -12.36 8.28
C GLY A 81 3.80 -11.00 8.02
N VAL A 82 3.06 -10.02 7.49
CA VAL A 82 3.59 -8.68 7.25
C VAL A 82 3.73 -7.92 8.57
N ASN A 83 4.94 -7.48 8.91
CA ASN A 83 5.24 -6.70 10.11
C ASN A 83 6.61 -6.01 9.97
N GLY A 84 6.91 -5.06 10.87
CA GLY A 84 8.16 -4.31 10.86
C GLY A 84 8.39 -3.66 9.50
N THR A 85 9.46 -4.06 8.81
CA THR A 85 9.77 -3.61 7.45
C THR A 85 10.07 -4.80 6.53
N ASN A 86 9.42 -5.94 6.75
CA ASN A 86 9.79 -7.20 6.11
C ASN A 86 9.45 -7.28 4.61
N ILE A 87 8.68 -6.33 4.08
CA ILE A 87 8.56 -6.07 2.65
C ILE A 87 9.06 -4.64 2.41
N ARG A 88 10.16 -4.45 1.70
CA ARG A 88 10.76 -3.10 1.56
C ARG A 88 11.63 -2.92 0.34
N CYS A 89 11.72 -1.66 -0.12
CA CYS A 89 12.79 -1.23 -1.00
C CYS A 89 14.09 -1.03 -0.21
N LEU A 90 15.22 -1.29 -0.85
CA LEU A 90 16.55 -1.09 -0.29
C LEU A 90 17.05 0.36 -0.46
N ASP A 91 16.47 1.09 -1.42
CA ASP A 91 16.67 2.53 -1.60
C ASP A 91 15.42 3.20 -2.20
N ALA A 92 15.47 4.54 -2.30
CA ALA A 92 14.36 5.37 -2.78
C ALA A 92 13.96 5.14 -4.25
N THR A 93 14.82 4.49 -5.05
CA THR A 93 14.55 4.22 -6.47
C THR A 93 13.77 2.92 -6.70
N GLY A 94 13.63 2.09 -5.66
CA GLY A 94 12.81 0.88 -5.70
C GLY A 94 11.30 1.19 -5.66
N THR A 95 10.51 0.37 -6.34
CA THR A 95 9.04 0.50 -6.37
C THR A 95 8.35 -0.82 -6.05
N ILE A 96 7.30 -0.77 -5.23
CA ILE A 96 6.37 -1.88 -5.02
C ILE A 96 5.02 -1.54 -5.65
N VAL A 97 4.48 -2.44 -6.46
CA VAL A 97 3.17 -2.30 -7.11
C VAL A 97 2.22 -3.39 -6.62
N LEU A 98 1.08 -3.01 -6.06
CA LEU A 98 0.03 -3.89 -5.55
C LEU A 98 -1.07 -4.05 -6.59
N GLN A 99 -1.36 -5.29 -6.99
CA GLN A 99 -2.47 -5.62 -7.89
C GLN A 99 -3.25 -6.81 -7.32
N ARG A 100 -4.43 -6.59 -6.73
CA ARG A 100 -5.21 -7.66 -6.08
C ARG A 100 -4.43 -8.32 -4.95
N VAL A 101 -3.80 -7.51 -4.10
CA VAL A 101 -2.99 -8.00 -2.97
C VAL A 101 -3.74 -7.82 -1.67
N ARG A 102 -3.70 -8.84 -0.80
CA ARG A 102 -4.12 -8.71 0.60
C ARG A 102 -2.91 -8.81 1.51
N TYR A 103 -2.65 -7.74 2.25
CA TYR A 103 -1.61 -7.66 3.26
C TYR A 103 -2.13 -8.21 4.59
N GLY A 104 -1.91 -9.50 4.85
CA GLY A 104 -2.14 -10.14 6.15
C GLY A 104 -1.07 -9.72 7.16
N MET A 105 -1.35 -8.63 7.88
CA MET A 105 -0.46 -8.12 8.91
C MET A 105 -0.45 -9.02 10.14
N ASP A 106 0.73 -9.18 10.72
CA ASP A 106 1.01 -9.93 11.96
C ASP A 106 1.68 -9.04 13.03
N GLY A 107 1.62 -7.73 12.82
CA GLY A 107 2.20 -6.69 13.64
C GLY A 107 2.17 -5.36 12.90
N ASP A 108 2.56 -4.28 13.58
CA ASP A 108 2.69 -2.98 12.93
C ASP A 108 3.75 -3.05 11.82
N TYR A 109 3.45 -2.44 10.68
CA TYR A 109 4.30 -2.45 9.49
C TYR A 109 4.57 -1.03 9.01
N ALA A 110 5.81 -0.75 8.63
CA ALA A 110 6.25 0.51 8.07
C ALA A 110 6.81 0.32 6.66
N PHE A 111 6.27 1.08 5.71
CA PHE A 111 6.86 1.28 4.40
C PHE A 111 7.60 2.62 4.40
N SER A 112 8.93 2.57 4.55
CA SER A 112 9.76 3.74 4.89
C SER A 112 10.67 4.24 3.77
N ILE A 113 10.83 3.48 2.69
CA ILE A 113 11.76 3.79 1.60
C ILE A 113 11.16 3.34 0.28
N GLY A 114 11.31 4.15 -0.77
CA GLY A 114 10.86 3.84 -2.14
C GLY A 114 9.41 4.21 -2.38
N SER A 115 8.93 3.93 -3.59
CA SER A 115 7.54 4.22 -3.99
C SER A 115 6.62 3.03 -3.79
N LEU A 116 5.38 3.30 -3.35
CA LEU A 116 4.31 2.31 -3.25
C LEU A 116 3.19 2.67 -4.21
N ARG A 117 2.78 1.74 -5.07
CA ARG A 117 1.66 1.96 -6.00
C ARG A 117 0.57 0.93 -5.80
N VAL A 118 -0.66 1.37 -5.61
CA VAL A 118 -1.87 0.55 -5.64
C VAL A 118 -2.47 0.61 -7.04
N ALA A 119 -2.25 -0.42 -7.83
CA ALA A 119 -2.65 -0.48 -9.23
C ALA A 119 -3.96 -1.28 -9.47
N SER A 120 -4.48 -1.96 -8.45
CA SER A 120 -5.80 -2.59 -8.45
C SER A 120 -6.25 -2.83 -6.99
N ASP A 121 -7.49 -3.25 -6.79
CA ASP A 121 -8.12 -3.50 -5.47
C ASP A 121 -7.19 -4.26 -4.52
N SER A 122 -6.64 -3.57 -3.54
CA SER A 122 -5.72 -4.13 -2.55
C SER A 122 -6.15 -3.71 -1.15
N GLU A 123 -5.94 -4.59 -0.18
CA GLU A 123 -6.50 -4.45 1.17
C GLU A 123 -5.43 -4.79 2.22
N ILE A 124 -5.34 -3.95 3.25
CA ILE A 124 -4.63 -4.27 4.48
C ILE A 124 -5.54 -5.15 5.35
N ARG A 125 -5.02 -6.16 6.04
CA ARG A 125 -5.79 -7.03 6.94
C ARG A 125 -5.08 -7.19 8.27
N GLY A 126 -5.86 -7.16 9.35
CA GLY A 126 -5.37 -7.32 10.72
C GLY A 126 -5.46 -6.01 11.51
N PRO A 127 -5.67 -6.08 12.83
CA PRO A 127 -5.90 -4.92 13.68
C PRO A 127 -4.59 -4.22 14.08
N TYR A 128 -3.71 -3.97 13.10
CA TYR A 128 -2.42 -3.34 13.30
C TYR A 128 -2.31 -2.03 12.52
N THR A 129 -1.16 -1.39 12.63
CA THR A 129 -0.83 -0.15 11.96
C THR A 129 -0.05 -0.41 10.69
N PHE A 130 -0.48 0.18 9.58
CA PHE A 130 0.33 0.37 8.38
C PHE A 130 0.79 1.83 8.34
N SER A 131 2.10 2.06 8.45
CA SER A 131 2.69 3.40 8.38
C SER A 131 3.41 3.61 7.06
N PHE A 132 2.90 4.54 6.25
CA PHE A 132 3.62 5.05 5.09
C PHE A 132 4.50 6.24 5.53
N THR A 133 5.81 6.01 5.58
CA THR A 133 6.80 7.02 6.02
C THR A 133 7.82 7.38 4.95
N SER A 134 7.74 6.78 3.76
CA SER A 134 8.64 7.08 2.65
C SER A 134 8.55 8.55 2.22
N ALA A 135 9.70 9.12 1.83
CA ALA A 135 9.77 10.43 1.19
C ALA A 135 9.31 10.42 -0.28
N ASP A 136 9.07 9.24 -0.85
CA ASP A 136 8.55 9.05 -2.21
C ASP A 136 7.01 8.92 -2.19
N ASN A 137 6.41 8.58 -3.33
CA ASN A 137 4.96 8.59 -3.48
C ASN A 137 4.28 7.30 -3.04
N LEU A 138 3.07 7.46 -2.49
CA LEU A 138 2.01 6.48 -2.48
C LEU A 138 1.02 6.82 -3.60
N ASP A 139 1.07 6.10 -4.70
CA ASP A 139 0.18 6.30 -5.84
C ASP A 139 -1.01 5.33 -5.80
N ILE A 140 -2.23 5.83 -5.96
CA ILE A 140 -3.44 5.02 -6.18
C ILE A 140 -3.89 5.26 -7.63
N SER A 141 -3.77 4.22 -8.46
CA SER A 141 -4.10 4.30 -9.89
C SER A 141 -5.60 4.49 -10.14
N SER A 142 -5.96 4.91 -11.35
CA SER A 142 -7.34 4.93 -11.82
C SER A 142 -8.00 3.56 -11.67
N PHE A 143 -9.25 3.55 -11.18
CA PHE A 143 -10.05 2.37 -10.87
C PHE A 143 -9.44 1.39 -9.85
N ALA A 144 -8.38 1.80 -9.13
CA ALA A 144 -7.82 1.03 -8.03
C ALA A 144 -8.40 1.47 -6.70
N ARG A 145 -8.52 0.52 -5.78
CA ARG A 145 -8.92 0.75 -4.40
C ARG A 145 -7.82 0.33 -3.42
N PHE A 146 -7.47 1.21 -2.50
CA PHE A 146 -6.71 0.84 -1.31
C PHE A 146 -7.63 0.79 -0.10
N ARG A 147 -7.86 -0.40 0.45
CA ARG A 147 -8.83 -0.62 1.53
C ARG A 147 -8.16 -0.76 2.90
N VAL A 148 -8.69 0.00 3.87
CA VAL A 148 -8.32 -0.02 5.29
C VAL A 148 -9.53 -0.50 6.09
N PRO A 149 -9.57 -1.77 6.51
CA PRO A 149 -10.75 -2.35 7.15
C PRO A 149 -10.78 -2.07 8.66
N TRP A 150 -11.79 -2.65 9.30
CA TRP A 150 -12.06 -2.46 10.71
C TRP A 150 -10.90 -2.89 11.60
N GLY A 151 -10.57 -2.03 12.57
CA GLY A 151 -9.48 -2.25 13.52
C GLY A 151 -8.09 -1.93 12.97
N THR A 152 -7.94 -1.67 11.68
CA THR A 152 -6.66 -1.26 11.06
C THR A 152 -6.47 0.25 11.16
N THR A 153 -5.24 0.68 11.43
CA THR A 153 -4.83 2.10 11.31
C THR A 153 -3.90 2.26 10.11
N PHE A 154 -4.23 3.18 9.21
CA PHE A 154 -3.33 3.64 8.15
C PHE A 154 -2.79 5.02 8.51
N ILE A 155 -1.47 5.10 8.75
CA ILE A 155 -0.77 6.34 9.03
C ILE A 155 -0.06 6.80 7.75
N TYR A 156 -0.30 8.04 7.36
CA TYR A 156 0.50 8.78 6.41
C TYR A 156 1.40 9.74 7.18
N ASP A 157 2.72 9.56 7.12
CA ASP A 157 3.70 10.41 7.82
C ASP A 157 5.05 10.39 7.07
N PRO A 158 5.11 10.92 5.83
CA PRO A 158 6.32 10.86 5.03
C PRO A 158 7.44 11.71 5.67
N VAL A 159 8.66 11.17 5.74
CA VAL A 159 9.81 11.81 6.43
C VAL A 159 10.27 13.15 5.86
N ASN A 160 9.74 13.56 4.70
CA ASN A 160 10.04 14.85 4.06
C ASN A 160 8.97 15.92 4.34
N ASP A 161 8.04 15.65 5.26
CA ASP A 161 6.85 16.47 5.55
C ASP A 161 6.01 16.77 4.29
N GLY A 162 6.13 15.90 3.29
CA GLY A 162 5.47 16.06 2.00
C GLY A 162 3.96 15.92 2.19
N ARG A 163 3.21 16.99 1.89
CA ARG A 163 1.74 16.96 2.01
C ARG A 163 1.05 16.33 0.80
N THR A 164 1.79 16.06 -0.28
CA THR A 164 1.24 15.64 -1.59
C THR A 164 1.77 14.29 -2.06
N ASN A 165 2.48 13.56 -1.21
CA ASN A 165 3.04 12.25 -1.55
C ASN A 165 1.96 11.16 -1.69
N MET A 166 0.75 11.36 -1.15
CA MET A 166 -0.38 10.49 -1.44
C MET A 166 -1.11 11.00 -2.68
N VAL A 167 -0.91 10.30 -3.80
CA VAL A 167 -1.34 10.73 -5.13
C VAL A 167 -2.47 9.82 -5.61
N PHE A 168 -3.59 10.44 -6.01
CA PHE A 168 -4.68 9.77 -6.72
C PHE A 168 -4.57 10.11 -8.20
N GLU A 169 -4.57 9.10 -9.08
CA GLU A 169 -4.41 9.32 -10.52
C GLU A 169 -5.57 10.16 -11.09
N ASP A 170 -6.81 9.79 -10.74
CA ASP A 170 -8.03 10.51 -11.08
C ASP A 170 -9.16 10.21 -10.07
N ARG A 171 -10.38 10.70 -10.36
CA ARG A 171 -11.58 10.54 -9.52
C ARG A 171 -11.99 9.10 -9.22
N SER A 172 -11.59 8.15 -10.05
CA SER A 172 -11.90 6.72 -9.88
C SER A 172 -10.93 5.98 -8.95
N ALA A 173 -9.82 6.60 -8.56
CA ALA A 173 -8.90 6.08 -7.55
C ALA A 173 -9.52 6.23 -6.15
N GLU A 174 -9.53 5.16 -5.36
CA GLU A 174 -10.23 5.11 -4.08
C GLU A 174 -9.30 4.81 -2.90
N LEU A 175 -9.34 5.67 -1.87
CA LEU A 175 -8.99 5.29 -0.51
C LEU A 175 -10.28 4.89 0.20
N TYR A 176 -10.39 3.62 0.56
CA TYR A 176 -11.61 3.04 1.14
C TYR A 176 -11.38 2.73 2.61
N LEU A 177 -11.97 3.54 3.49
CA LEU A 177 -11.94 3.34 4.94
C LEU A 177 -13.22 2.59 5.35
N ASP A 178 -13.07 1.37 5.86
CA ASP A 178 -14.18 0.49 6.23
C ASP A 178 -14.13 0.11 7.70
N GLY A 179 -14.51 1.02 8.58
CA GLY A 179 -14.35 0.82 10.03
C GLY A 179 -12.92 1.04 10.55
N GLY A 180 -12.00 1.43 9.68
CA GLY A 180 -10.59 1.69 10.01
C GLY A 180 -10.31 3.13 10.43
N THR A 181 -9.05 3.40 10.77
CA THR A 181 -8.54 4.74 11.08
C THR A 181 -7.59 5.23 9.99
N PHE A 182 -7.73 6.48 9.58
CA PHE A 182 -6.74 7.20 8.78
C PHE A 182 -6.12 8.31 9.63
N GLU A 183 -4.80 8.35 9.69
CA GLU A 183 -4.05 9.36 10.46
C GLU A 183 -3.06 10.09 9.57
N ALA A 184 -3.03 11.42 9.69
CA ALA A 184 -2.10 12.31 9.02
C ALA A 184 -1.27 13.09 10.06
N PRO A 185 -0.05 13.53 9.72
CA PRO A 185 0.90 14.08 10.67
C PRO A 185 0.57 15.54 10.98
N ALA A 186 1.36 16.19 11.82
CA ALA A 186 1.10 17.57 12.27
C ALA A 186 1.00 18.56 11.10
N ASP A 187 1.72 18.30 10.01
CA ASP A 187 1.70 19.06 8.76
C ASP A 187 0.49 18.76 7.84
N GLY A 188 -0.26 17.73 8.18
CA GLY A 188 -1.45 17.28 7.46
C GLY A 188 -1.12 16.62 6.13
N VAL A 189 -2.14 16.45 5.30
CA VAL A 189 -2.04 15.90 3.95
C VAL A 189 -3.02 16.61 3.04
N ALA A 190 -2.65 16.83 1.79
CA ALA A 190 -3.51 17.39 0.75
C ALA A 190 -3.95 16.25 -0.19
N LEU A 191 -5.21 15.87 -0.08
CA LEU A 191 -5.83 14.83 -0.89
C LEU A 191 -6.56 15.50 -2.05
N THR A 192 -6.19 15.17 -3.29
CA THR A 192 -6.77 15.77 -4.51
C THR A 192 -7.24 14.70 -5.49
N LYS A 193 -8.18 15.06 -6.38
CA LYS A 193 -8.75 14.28 -7.50
C LYS A 193 -9.63 13.09 -7.10
N GLY A 194 -9.11 12.19 -6.26
CA GLY A 194 -9.64 10.85 -6.00
C GLY A 194 -10.99 10.80 -5.28
N THR A 195 -11.30 9.61 -4.76
CA THR A 195 -12.47 9.38 -3.91
C THR A 195 -12.05 8.81 -2.56
N LEU A 196 -12.46 9.49 -1.48
CA LEU A 196 -12.43 8.97 -0.12
C LEU A 196 -13.77 8.30 0.18
N VAL A 197 -13.77 6.98 0.37
CA VAL A 197 -14.97 6.20 0.71
C VAL A 197 -15.00 5.95 2.21
N ILE A 198 -16.13 6.28 2.85
CA ILE A 198 -16.39 6.11 4.27
C ILE A 198 -17.45 5.00 4.46
N GLY A 199 -17.02 3.84 4.92
CA GLY A 199 -17.85 2.69 5.28
C GLY A 199 -17.78 2.37 6.78
N ASN A 200 -18.89 1.90 7.36
CA ASN A 200 -18.98 1.60 8.79
C ASN A 200 -18.51 2.78 9.68
N SER A 201 -17.87 2.53 10.82
CA SER A 201 -17.43 3.59 11.75
C SER A 201 -15.96 3.93 11.57
N VAL A 202 -15.68 5.02 10.87
CA VAL A 202 -14.32 5.48 10.51
C VAL A 202 -13.87 6.60 11.43
N VAL A 203 -12.57 6.60 11.75
CA VAL A 203 -11.90 7.73 12.40
C VAL A 203 -10.89 8.35 11.44
N ILE A 204 -10.93 9.67 11.29
CA ILE A 204 -9.92 10.45 10.58
C ILE A 204 -9.24 11.39 11.58
N ARG A 205 -7.91 11.30 11.68
CA ARG A 205 -7.11 12.02 12.67
C ARG A 205 -6.04 12.86 11.99
N ASN A 206 -5.89 14.09 12.44
CA ASN A 206 -4.75 14.95 12.11
C ASN A 206 -4.04 15.32 13.41
N TYR A 207 -2.92 14.68 13.69
CA TYR A 207 -2.29 14.69 15.02
C TYR A 207 -0.90 15.33 14.99
N ASP A 208 -0.59 16.08 16.04
CA ASP A 208 0.76 16.50 16.39
C ASP A 208 1.23 15.65 17.57
N GLY A 209 2.01 14.62 17.26
CA GLY A 209 2.35 13.55 18.20
C GLY A 209 1.11 12.88 18.77
N ALA A 210 0.92 12.96 20.09
CA ALA A 210 -0.19 12.33 20.80
C ALA A 210 -1.45 13.22 20.93
N THR A 211 -1.48 14.40 20.30
CA THR A 211 -2.57 15.37 20.47
C THR A 211 -3.20 15.78 19.13
N PRO A 212 -4.52 16.04 19.09
CA PRO A 212 -5.14 16.61 17.90
C PRO A 212 -4.50 17.93 17.48
N ASN A 213 -4.17 18.06 16.20
CA ASN A 213 -3.58 19.27 15.64
C ASN A 213 -4.54 20.46 15.81
N THR A 214 -4.02 21.57 16.33
CA THR A 214 -4.77 22.82 16.53
C THR A 214 -4.46 23.90 15.48
N ASN A 215 -3.69 23.58 14.44
CA ASN A 215 -3.37 24.52 13.36
C ASN A 215 -4.13 24.20 12.06
N ALA A 216 -5.17 24.98 11.77
CA ALA A 216 -5.99 24.81 10.56
C ALA A 216 -5.21 24.94 9.23
N ASN A 217 -4.05 25.60 9.21
CA ASN A 217 -3.20 25.69 8.02
C ASN A 217 -2.48 24.37 7.68
N LYS A 218 -2.41 23.46 8.65
CA LYS A 218 -1.79 22.13 8.56
C LYS A 218 -2.81 20.99 8.62
N ALA A 219 -4.04 21.27 8.18
CA ALA A 219 -5.14 20.31 8.16
C ALA A 219 -4.94 19.18 7.14
N ILE A 220 -5.68 18.09 7.34
CA ILE A 220 -6.07 17.22 6.22
C ILE A 220 -6.96 18.06 5.30
N THR A 221 -6.54 18.21 4.04
CA THR A 221 -7.18 19.10 3.06
C THR A 221 -7.76 18.27 1.93
N LEU A 222 -9.03 18.46 1.62
CA LEU A 222 -9.74 17.83 0.51
C LEU A 222 -9.84 18.82 -0.64
N GLY A 223 -9.16 18.58 -1.76
CA GLY A 223 -9.06 19.53 -2.87
C GLY A 223 -7.97 20.59 -2.69
N ASP A 224 -7.74 21.40 -3.72
CA ASP A 224 -6.67 22.42 -3.75
C ASP A 224 -7.17 23.87 -3.64
N GLY A 225 -8.47 24.10 -3.80
CA GLY A 225 -9.09 25.42 -3.78
C GLY A 225 -8.87 26.22 -5.07
N VAL A 226 -8.41 25.59 -6.15
CA VAL A 226 -8.01 26.26 -7.40
C VAL A 226 -8.69 25.62 -8.61
N ASN A 227 -8.70 24.29 -8.72
CA ASN A 227 -9.16 23.58 -9.91
C ASN A 227 -10.13 22.44 -9.55
N ALA A 228 -11.33 22.43 -10.13
CA ALA A 228 -12.34 21.40 -9.90
C ALA A 228 -11.85 19.99 -10.29
N ALA A 229 -10.88 19.87 -11.20
CA ALA A 229 -10.25 18.60 -11.52
C ALA A 229 -9.47 18.00 -10.34
N ASN A 230 -9.05 18.82 -9.39
CA ASN A 230 -8.32 18.42 -8.19
C ASN A 230 -9.23 18.25 -6.96
N ASP A 231 -10.55 18.41 -7.09
CA ASP A 231 -11.49 18.17 -6.01
C ASP A 231 -11.43 16.71 -5.53
N MET A 232 -11.44 16.50 -4.21
CA MET A 232 -11.53 15.17 -3.62
C MET A 232 -12.99 14.82 -3.37
N ARG A 233 -13.48 13.74 -3.97
CA ARG A 233 -14.84 13.26 -3.74
C ARG A 233 -14.90 12.52 -2.40
N VAL A 234 -15.91 12.81 -1.59
CA VAL A 234 -16.21 12.03 -0.37
C VAL A 234 -17.49 11.24 -0.59
N LEU A 235 -17.43 9.92 -0.41
CA LEU A 235 -18.57 9.01 -0.53
C LEU A 235 -18.84 8.33 0.82
N THR A 236 -19.92 8.72 1.48
CA THR A 236 -20.36 8.09 2.73
C THR A 236 -21.40 7.01 2.43
N LEU A 237 -21.09 5.75 2.79
CA LEU A 237 -21.99 4.63 2.58
C LEU A 237 -23.16 4.65 3.58
N PRO A 238 -24.32 4.06 3.25
CA PRO A 238 -25.46 4.00 4.15
C PRO A 238 -25.09 3.40 5.52
N GLY A 239 -25.44 4.13 6.59
CA GLY A 239 -25.16 3.72 7.97
C GLY A 239 -23.73 3.97 8.45
N ALA A 240 -22.84 4.50 7.60
CA ALA A 240 -21.49 4.86 8.01
C ALA A 240 -21.49 6.06 8.97
N ARG A 241 -20.47 6.11 9.83
CA ARG A 241 -20.19 7.16 10.80
C ARG A 241 -18.77 7.63 10.61
N LEU A 242 -18.58 8.94 10.56
CA LEU A 242 -17.27 9.57 10.50
C LEU A 242 -17.01 10.32 11.80
N GLN A 243 -15.94 9.95 12.50
CA GLN A 243 -15.36 10.72 13.59
C GLN A 243 -14.12 11.45 13.06
N THR A 244 -14.00 12.73 13.41
CA THR A 244 -12.83 13.54 13.05
C THR A 244 -12.17 14.05 14.32
N GLU A 245 -10.84 14.01 14.35
CA GLU A 245 -10.03 14.53 15.46
C GLU A 245 -8.89 15.38 14.86
N GLY A 246 -8.75 16.62 15.31
CA GLY A 246 -7.89 17.62 14.66
C GLY A 246 -8.61 18.31 13.50
N TYR A 247 -7.88 18.87 12.54
CA TYR A 247 -8.46 19.62 11.43
C TYR A 247 -8.63 18.80 10.16
N LEU A 248 -9.87 18.78 9.66
CA LEU A 248 -10.25 18.35 8.31
C LEU A 248 -10.90 19.54 7.60
N HIS A 249 -10.34 19.95 6.47
CA HIS A 249 -10.77 21.12 5.71
C HIS A 249 -11.10 20.74 4.27
N THR A 250 -12.27 21.14 3.79
CA THR A 250 -12.58 21.08 2.36
C THR A 250 -12.14 22.36 1.64
N ARG A 251 -11.43 22.17 0.53
CA ARG A 251 -11.07 23.18 -0.46
C ARG A 251 -11.50 22.75 -1.85
N ASN A 252 -12.52 21.90 -1.97
CA ASN A 252 -13.13 21.64 -3.26
C ASN A 252 -13.74 22.93 -3.82
N VAL A 253 -13.66 23.13 -5.14
CA VAL A 253 -14.22 24.32 -5.81
C VAL A 253 -15.48 24.01 -6.63
N GLY A 254 -15.67 22.74 -7.01
CA GLY A 254 -16.88 22.24 -7.65
C GLY A 254 -17.95 21.79 -6.65
N PRO A 255 -19.22 21.68 -7.11
CA PRO A 255 -20.32 21.14 -6.32
C PRO A 255 -20.18 19.65 -6.00
#